data_AF-A0A835J9R5-F1
#
_entry.id   AF-A0A835J9R5-F1
#
_cell.length_a   1.000
_cell.length_b   1.000
_cell.length_c   1.000
_cell.angle_alpha   90.00
_cell.angle_beta   90.00
_cell.angle_gamma   90.00
#
_symmetry.space_group_name_H-M   'P 1'
#
loop_
_entity.id
_entity.type
_entity.pdbx_description
1 polymer ?
#
loop_
_entity_poly.entity_id
_entity_poly.type
_entity_poly.pdbx_seq_one_letter_code
_entity_poly.pdbx_strand_id
1 'polypeptide(L)'
;MFTNNQRQEERTGKYGTPRLQYLQELVNQFQNAEDEGTFKFCSCLSKYRNLGGSRGRSSFSLLFFLAVVQVASMSERKERIVANLANFAYDPYNYTFLRQLNVLELFLDCITEPNEKLVEFGIGGICNSCVDPANAAIISQSGGIPLTIQCLSSPVRNTVRGKACDSLLLHHPPPHPCFITCLAHPGDDMVNYALGSLYYLCNSLTKEEILKPEVIEVIKRYAAAETVNVSFSNLAKAFLDKHVYENK
;
A
#
# COMPACT_ATOMS: atom_id res chain seq x y z
N MET A 1 3.68 -4.19 14.88
CA MET A 1 4.85 -3.28 14.90
C MET A 1 4.35 -1.86 14.65
N PHE A 2 3.47 -1.34 15.51
CA PHE A 2 2.87 -0.01 15.30
C PHE A 2 3.65 1.05 16.06
N THR A 3 3.76 2.21 15.44
CA THR A 3 4.43 3.36 16.01
C THR A 3 3.47 4.07 16.96
N ASN A 4 3.97 4.52 18.11
CA ASN A 4 3.24 5.39 19.03
C ASN A 4 4.00 6.71 19.23
N ASN A 5 3.39 7.68 19.91
CA ASN A 5 3.96 9.01 20.13
C ASN A 5 5.38 8.95 20.69
N GLN A 6 5.60 8.10 21.70
CA GLN A 6 6.90 7.90 22.33
C GLN A 6 7.96 7.39 21.34
N ARG A 7 7.64 6.37 20.53
CA ARG A 7 8.54 5.86 19.47
C ARG A 7 8.82 6.89 18.38
N GLN A 8 7.88 7.80 18.13
CA GLN A 8 8.14 8.92 17.23
C GLN A 8 9.10 9.90 17.87
N GLU A 9 8.89 10.34 19.09
CA GLU A 9 9.81 11.24 19.80
C GLU A 9 11.23 10.64 19.88
N GLU A 10 11.35 9.33 20.12
CA GLU A 10 12.64 8.61 20.12
C GLU A 10 13.33 8.59 18.73
N ARG A 11 12.56 8.53 17.64
CA ARG A 11 13.08 8.51 16.25
C ARG A 11 13.25 9.90 15.66
N THR A 12 12.46 10.86 16.14
CA THR A 12 12.48 12.25 15.71
C THR A 12 13.58 12.92 16.53
N GLY A 13 14.81 12.89 16.02
CA GLY A 13 15.92 13.60 16.66
C GLY A 13 15.57 15.09 16.90
N LYS A 14 16.41 15.80 17.65
CA LYS A 14 16.22 17.22 18.06
C LYS A 14 15.85 18.21 16.93
N TYR A 15 16.00 17.81 15.67
CA TYR A 15 15.72 18.60 14.47
C TYR A 15 14.83 17.87 13.43
N GLY A 16 14.10 16.82 13.84
CA GLY A 16 13.27 16.04 12.92
C GLY A 16 11.99 16.78 12.54
N THR A 17 11.63 16.71 11.25
CA THR A 17 10.37 17.26 10.73
C THR A 17 9.17 16.54 11.36
N PRO A 18 8.15 17.26 11.89
CA PRO A 18 6.91 16.66 12.37
C PRO A 18 6.26 15.74 11.33
N ARG A 19 5.67 14.63 11.77
CA ARG A 19 5.11 13.61 10.85
C ARG A 19 4.12 14.20 9.84
N LEU A 20 3.18 15.02 10.31
CA LEU A 20 2.20 15.67 9.44
C LEU A 20 2.88 16.54 8.37
N GLN A 21 3.86 17.35 8.76
CA GLN A 21 4.61 18.19 7.83
C GLN A 21 5.39 17.37 6.81
N TYR A 22 5.99 16.25 7.22
CA TYR A 22 6.68 15.35 6.31
C TYR A 22 5.73 14.70 5.28
N LEU A 23 4.55 14.24 5.72
CA LEU A 23 3.55 13.68 4.82
C LEU A 23 2.98 14.75 3.87
N GLN A 24 2.73 15.97 4.37
CA GLN A 24 2.32 17.10 3.54
C GLN A 24 3.36 17.41 2.46
N GLU A 25 4.64 17.39 2.81
CA GLU A 25 5.73 17.62 1.86
C GLU A 25 5.76 16.56 0.75
N LEU A 26 5.50 15.28 1.09
CA LEU A 26 5.35 14.23 0.08
C LEU A 26 4.15 14.49 -0.85
N VAL A 27 2.99 14.84 -0.30
CA VAL A 27 1.78 15.17 -1.10
C VAL A 27 2.05 16.36 -2.02
N ASN A 28 2.69 17.41 -1.51
CA ASN A 28 3.07 18.57 -2.31
C ASN A 28 4.04 18.18 -3.43
N GLN A 29 5.04 17.34 -3.14
CA GLN A 29 5.96 16.86 -4.17
C GLN A 29 5.26 16.02 -5.23
N PHE A 30 4.22 15.26 -4.88
CA PHE A 30 3.43 14.50 -5.85
C PHE A 30 2.64 15.42 -6.77
N GLN A 31 1.94 16.41 -6.20
CA GLN A 31 1.12 17.36 -6.95
C GLN A 31 1.96 18.27 -7.86
N ASN A 32 3.13 18.70 -7.40
CA ASN A 32 4.05 19.54 -8.18
C ASN A 32 4.95 18.74 -9.12
N ALA A 33 4.83 17.41 -9.16
CA ALA A 33 5.54 16.56 -10.11
C ALA A 33 4.96 16.67 -11.53
N GLU A 34 4.39 17.81 -11.91
CA GLU A 34 4.00 18.12 -13.29
C GLU A 34 4.75 19.33 -13.86
N ASP A 35 5.41 20.17 -13.03
CA ASP A 35 5.85 21.50 -13.50
C ASP A 35 7.31 21.91 -13.26
N GLU A 36 8.15 21.14 -12.57
CA GLU A 36 9.55 21.55 -12.38
C GLU A 36 10.56 20.48 -12.81
N GLY A 37 11.13 20.72 -14.00
CA GLY A 37 12.51 20.36 -14.30
C GLY A 37 13.47 21.20 -13.47
N THR A 38 13.43 21.13 -12.14
CA THR A 38 14.48 21.73 -11.31
C THR A 38 14.65 20.96 -9.99
N PHE A 39 15.88 20.49 -9.80
CA PHE A 39 16.38 19.80 -8.61
C PHE A 39 16.19 20.65 -7.33
N LYS A 40 15.55 20.09 -6.30
CA LYS A 40 15.80 20.47 -4.90
C LYS A 40 16.39 19.29 -4.15
N PHE A 41 17.69 19.36 -3.90
CA PHE A 41 18.36 18.55 -2.89
C PHE A 41 17.78 18.90 -1.52
N CYS A 42 17.21 17.93 -0.81
CA CYS A 42 16.98 18.06 0.62
C CYS A 42 18.34 18.11 1.32
N SER A 43 18.66 19.23 1.96
CA SER A 43 19.93 19.53 2.63
C SER A 43 20.30 18.61 3.81
N CYS A 44 19.52 17.56 4.08
CA CYS A 44 19.77 16.62 5.17
C CYS A 44 20.89 15.60 4.87
N LEU A 45 21.33 15.47 3.60
CA LEU A 45 22.32 14.48 3.16
C LEU A 45 23.80 14.90 3.30
N SER A 46 24.10 16.18 3.55
CA SER A 46 25.51 16.61 3.74
C SER A 46 26.15 16.02 5.02
N LYS A 47 25.33 15.57 5.98
CA LYS A 47 25.80 15.12 7.30
C LYS A 47 26.26 13.66 7.36
N TYR A 48 25.88 12.83 6.39
CA TYR A 48 26.17 11.38 6.42
C TYR A 48 27.39 10.95 5.62
N ARG A 49 28.03 11.87 4.87
CA ARG A 49 29.22 11.55 4.06
C ARG A 49 30.52 11.38 4.87
N ASN A 50 30.52 11.69 6.17
CA ASN A 50 31.72 11.72 7.01
C ASN A 50 31.75 10.71 8.18
N LEU A 51 30.84 9.73 8.24
CA LEU A 51 30.87 8.69 9.28
C LEU A 51 31.25 7.33 8.68
N GLY A 52 32.49 7.24 8.20
CA GLY A 52 33.18 5.96 8.04
C GLY A 52 33.80 5.54 9.37
N GLY A 53 33.24 4.53 10.02
CA GLY A 53 33.74 4.03 11.30
C GLY A 53 33.20 2.64 11.63
N SER A 54 34.10 1.67 11.61
CA SER A 54 33.87 0.24 11.80
C SER A 54 33.28 -0.14 13.18
N ARG A 55 32.49 -1.24 13.16
CA ARG A 55 32.02 -2.10 14.27
C ARG A 55 30.64 -1.77 14.88
N GLY A 56 29.68 -2.67 14.60
CA GLY A 56 28.40 -2.77 15.31
C GLY A 56 27.27 -3.34 14.45
N ARG A 57 27.24 -4.66 14.21
CA ARG A 57 26.13 -5.34 13.54
C ARG A 57 25.00 -5.62 14.54
N SER A 58 24.14 -4.65 14.83
CA SER A 58 22.83 -4.88 15.50
C SER A 58 21.94 -3.63 15.56
N SER A 59 21.76 -2.92 14.44
CA SER A 59 20.72 -1.87 14.30
C SER A 59 20.55 -1.34 12.86
N PHE A 60 21.08 -2.07 11.88
CA PHE A 60 21.18 -1.66 10.48
C PHE A 60 20.01 -2.13 9.60
N SER A 61 18.75 -1.97 10.03
CA SER A 61 17.59 -2.47 9.26
C SER A 61 16.64 -1.39 8.71
N LEU A 62 16.83 -0.10 8.97
CA LEU A 62 15.89 0.92 8.44
C LEU A 62 16.53 2.10 7.71
N LEU A 63 17.86 2.24 7.71
CA LEU A 63 18.53 3.45 7.22
C LEU A 63 19.44 3.25 6.01
N PHE A 64 19.51 2.04 5.43
CA PHE A 64 20.37 1.79 4.26
C PHE A 64 19.62 1.57 2.93
N PHE A 65 18.29 1.56 2.91
CA PHE A 65 17.53 1.29 1.67
C PHE A 65 16.99 2.54 0.95
N LEU A 66 17.37 3.76 1.38
CA LEU A 66 16.92 5.02 0.76
C LEU A 66 18.05 5.88 0.15
N ALA A 67 19.23 5.30 -0.08
CA ALA A 67 20.35 6.00 -0.71
C ALA A 67 20.79 5.31 -2.02
N VAL A 68 19.90 5.29 -3.02
CA VAL A 68 20.34 5.27 -4.42
C VAL A 68 19.70 6.48 -5.09
N VAL A 69 20.52 7.52 -5.27
CA VAL A 69 20.21 8.66 -6.13
C VAL A 69 20.23 8.14 -7.56
N GLN A 70 19.07 7.82 -8.10
CA GLN A 70 18.88 7.68 -9.53
C GLN A 70 18.20 8.97 -10.02
N VAL A 71 18.71 9.55 -11.11
CA VAL A 71 17.99 10.56 -11.89
C VAL A 71 16.73 9.86 -12.38
N ALA A 72 15.63 10.07 -11.66
CA ALA A 72 14.36 9.45 -11.92
C ALA A 72 13.56 10.34 -12.88
N SER A 73 12.95 9.73 -13.90
CA SER A 73 11.95 10.44 -14.72
C SER A 73 10.83 11.00 -13.83
N MET A 74 10.06 11.97 -14.33
CA MET A 74 8.93 12.50 -13.57
C MET A 74 7.95 11.40 -13.12
N SER A 75 7.72 10.39 -13.98
CA SER A 75 6.90 9.22 -13.66
C SER A 75 7.49 8.40 -12.51
N GLU A 76 8.82 8.17 -12.51
CA GLU A 76 9.51 7.45 -11.44
C GLU A 76 9.52 8.23 -10.11
N ARG A 77 9.41 9.57 -10.14
CA ARG A 77 9.27 10.38 -8.93
C ARG A 77 7.90 10.21 -8.28
N LYS A 78 6.83 10.31 -9.07
CA LYS A 78 5.45 10.06 -8.61
C LYS A 78 5.33 8.64 -8.02
N GLU A 79 5.85 7.63 -8.72
CA GLU A 79 5.90 6.24 -8.26
C GLU A 79 6.51 6.10 -6.86
N ARG A 80 7.69 6.70 -6.65
CA ARG A 80 8.39 6.64 -5.36
C ARG A 80 7.63 7.34 -4.24
N ILE A 81 6.95 8.46 -4.54
CA ILE A 81 6.17 9.20 -3.55
C ILE A 81 4.95 8.38 -3.12
N VAL A 82 4.19 7.83 -4.08
CA VAL A 82 3.00 7.01 -3.77
C VAL A 82 3.40 5.75 -3.01
N ALA A 83 4.48 5.07 -3.40
CA ALA A 83 5.00 3.93 -2.66
C ALA A 83 5.35 4.28 -1.20
N ASN A 84 5.97 5.44 -0.96
CA ASN A 84 6.26 5.91 0.39
C ASN A 84 4.98 6.18 1.18
N LEU A 85 4.01 6.89 0.60
CA LEU A 85 2.72 7.18 1.24
C LEU A 85 1.99 5.87 1.59
N ALA A 86 1.97 4.89 0.68
CA ALA A 86 1.33 3.60 0.89
C ALA A 86 2.04 2.77 1.98
N ASN A 87 3.37 2.88 2.10
CA ASN A 87 4.11 2.32 3.24
C ASN A 87 3.79 3.02 4.57
N PHE A 88 3.49 4.33 4.57
CA PHE A 88 3.01 5.01 5.78
C PHE A 88 1.58 4.60 6.16
N ALA A 89 0.74 4.31 5.17
CA ALA A 89 -0.61 3.80 5.38
C ALA A 89 -0.64 2.44 6.06
N TYR A 90 0.48 1.72 6.14
CA TYR A 90 0.56 0.49 6.90
C TYR A 90 0.35 0.68 8.42
N ASP A 91 0.70 1.86 8.97
CA ASP A 91 0.62 2.13 10.41
C ASP A 91 -0.59 3.02 10.76
N PRO A 92 -1.55 2.55 11.59
CA PRO A 92 -2.73 3.31 11.97
C PRO A 92 -2.45 4.67 12.60
N TYR A 93 -1.26 4.84 13.19
CA TYR A 93 -0.79 6.14 13.67
C TYR A 93 -0.91 7.24 12.60
N ASN A 94 -0.71 6.91 11.32
CA ASN A 94 -0.75 7.90 10.25
C ASN A 94 -2.17 8.18 9.73
N TYR A 95 -3.19 7.39 10.06
CA TYR A 95 -4.52 7.47 9.43
C TYR A 95 -5.18 8.84 9.56
N THR A 96 -5.06 9.50 10.72
CA THR A 96 -5.58 10.86 10.90
C THR A 96 -4.92 11.85 9.95
N PHE A 97 -3.60 11.76 9.77
CA PHE A 97 -2.86 12.60 8.84
C PHE A 97 -3.20 12.28 7.39
N LEU A 98 -3.33 10.99 7.03
CA LEU A 98 -3.70 10.57 5.68
C LEU A 98 -5.08 11.10 5.27
N ARG A 99 -6.05 11.09 6.20
CA ARG A 99 -7.37 11.71 5.98
C ARG A 99 -7.27 13.23 5.88
N GLN A 100 -6.52 13.88 6.76
CA GLN A 100 -6.34 15.33 6.73
C GLN A 100 -5.69 15.82 5.43
N LEU A 101 -4.84 15.00 4.82
CA LEU A 101 -4.09 15.32 3.60
C LEU A 101 -4.73 14.76 2.32
N ASN A 102 -5.94 14.19 2.41
CA ASN A 102 -6.65 13.56 1.27
C ASN A 102 -5.82 12.50 0.54
N VAL A 103 -4.98 11.76 1.28
CA VAL A 103 -4.10 10.73 0.68
C VAL A 103 -4.90 9.52 0.22
N LEU A 104 -6.07 9.24 0.81
CA LEU A 104 -6.92 8.14 0.39
C LEU A 104 -7.46 8.39 -1.03
N GLU A 105 -7.88 9.60 -1.32
CA GLU A 105 -8.32 10.05 -2.64
C GLU A 105 -7.15 10.10 -3.61
N LEU A 106 -5.97 10.56 -3.18
CA LEU A 106 -4.75 10.50 -3.99
C LEU A 106 -4.43 9.06 -4.43
N PHE A 107 -4.62 8.06 -3.55
CA PHE A 107 -4.46 6.66 -3.94
C PHE A 107 -5.50 6.21 -4.99
N LEU A 108 -6.75 6.70 -4.90
CA LEU A 108 -7.77 6.42 -5.91
C LEU A 108 -7.43 7.06 -7.26
N ASP A 109 -6.96 8.30 -7.27
CA ASP A 109 -6.47 8.97 -8.47
C ASP A 109 -5.36 8.14 -9.13
N CYS A 110 -4.41 7.64 -8.33
CA CYS A 110 -3.33 6.76 -8.81
C CYS A 110 -3.81 5.46 -9.45
N ILE A 111 -4.97 4.91 -9.04
CA ILE A 111 -5.56 3.70 -9.64
C ILE A 111 -6.10 3.97 -11.05
N THR A 112 -6.45 5.23 -11.35
CA THR A 112 -6.95 5.64 -12.68
C THR A 112 -5.86 5.99 -13.68
N GLU A 113 -4.60 6.11 -13.21
CA GLU A 113 -3.47 6.46 -14.04
C GLU A 113 -3.11 5.34 -15.03
N PRO A 114 -2.59 5.67 -16.23
CA PRO A 114 -2.11 4.66 -17.18
C PRO A 114 -0.81 3.98 -16.72
N ASN A 115 -0.09 4.56 -15.75
CA ASN A 115 1.14 3.98 -15.22
C ASN A 115 0.84 2.86 -14.23
N GLU A 116 1.06 1.61 -14.65
CA GLU A 116 0.76 0.42 -13.85
C GLU A 116 1.39 0.41 -12.44
N LYS A 117 2.55 1.05 -12.25
CA LYS A 117 3.16 1.14 -10.92
C LYS A 117 2.42 2.12 -10.02
N LEU A 118 1.90 3.23 -10.56
CA LEU A 118 1.02 4.13 -9.79
C LEU A 118 -0.26 3.39 -9.39
N VAL A 119 -0.84 2.61 -10.30
CA VAL A 119 -2.02 1.79 -10.00
C VAL A 119 -1.70 0.78 -8.89
N GLU A 120 -0.57 0.07 -8.97
CA GLU A 120 -0.13 -0.91 -7.98
C GLU A 120 0.12 -0.28 -6.60
N PHE A 121 0.81 0.85 -6.53
CA PHE A 121 1.04 1.54 -5.25
C PHE A 121 -0.24 2.19 -4.71
N GLY A 122 -1.12 2.69 -5.58
CA GLY A 122 -2.42 3.24 -5.21
C GLY A 122 -3.29 2.18 -4.52
N ILE A 123 -3.51 1.04 -5.18
CA ILE A 123 -4.30 -0.05 -4.58
C ILE A 123 -3.63 -0.64 -3.32
N GLY A 124 -2.29 -0.67 -3.27
CA GLY A 124 -1.55 -1.04 -2.07
C GLY A 124 -1.81 -0.09 -0.89
N GLY A 125 -1.84 1.21 -1.15
CA GLY A 125 -2.19 2.24 -0.17
C GLY A 125 -3.64 2.12 0.33
N ILE A 126 -4.58 1.83 -0.57
CA ILE A 126 -5.99 1.54 -0.22
C ILE A 126 -6.09 0.30 0.67
N CYS A 127 -5.42 -0.80 0.29
CA CYS A 127 -5.41 -2.05 1.05
C CYS A 127 -4.88 -1.83 2.48
N ASN A 128 -3.78 -1.08 2.62
CA ASN A 128 -3.19 -0.76 3.92
C ASN A 128 -4.07 0.17 4.78
N SER A 129 -4.95 0.96 4.15
CA SER A 129 -5.77 1.97 4.83
C SER A 129 -7.15 1.47 5.24
N CYS A 130 -7.78 0.62 4.42
CA CYS A 130 -9.20 0.25 4.54
C CYS A 130 -9.52 -0.70 5.70
N VAL A 131 -8.51 -1.20 6.43
CA VAL A 131 -8.73 -1.93 7.69
C VAL A 131 -9.35 -1.03 8.77
N ASP A 132 -9.12 0.28 8.70
CA ASP A 132 -9.78 1.27 9.56
C ASP A 132 -11.18 1.64 9.00
N PRO A 133 -12.25 1.51 9.81
CA PRO A 133 -13.60 1.78 9.33
C PRO A 133 -13.83 3.21 8.83
N ALA A 134 -13.15 4.23 9.39
CA ALA A 134 -13.31 5.61 8.93
C ALA A 134 -12.64 5.81 7.56
N ASN A 135 -11.47 5.19 7.35
CA ASN A 135 -10.85 5.16 6.03
C ASN A 135 -11.71 4.39 5.02
N ALA A 136 -12.23 3.21 5.39
CA ALA A 136 -13.10 2.41 4.52
C ALA A 136 -14.35 3.18 4.06
N ALA A 137 -14.94 3.97 4.97
CA ALA A 137 -16.08 4.84 4.66
C ALA A 137 -15.70 5.92 3.63
N ILE A 138 -14.57 6.61 3.82
CA ILE A 138 -14.08 7.64 2.87
C ILE A 138 -13.80 6.99 1.51
N ILE A 139 -13.08 5.87 1.48
CA ILE A 139 -12.73 5.16 0.24
C ILE A 139 -13.99 4.75 -0.52
N SER A 140 -15.00 4.25 0.18
CA SER A 140 -16.27 3.84 -0.43
C SER A 140 -17.06 5.05 -0.96
N GLN A 141 -17.12 6.14 -0.19
CA GLN A 141 -17.79 7.38 -0.59
C GLN A 141 -17.12 8.08 -1.78
N SER A 142 -15.80 7.94 -1.91
CA SER A 142 -15.01 8.48 -3.02
C SER A 142 -14.97 7.57 -4.26
N GLY A 143 -15.84 6.55 -4.34
CA GLY A 143 -15.92 5.66 -5.52
C GLY A 143 -14.80 4.63 -5.62
N GLY A 144 -14.17 4.27 -4.50
CA GLY A 144 -13.05 3.32 -4.48
C GLY A 144 -13.44 1.85 -4.72
N ILE A 145 -14.71 1.48 -4.51
CA ILE A 145 -15.19 0.11 -4.74
C ILE A 145 -15.08 -0.32 -6.21
N PRO A 146 -15.65 0.40 -7.19
CA PRO A 146 -15.55 0.00 -8.60
C PRO A 146 -14.09 -0.03 -9.09
N LEU A 147 -13.25 0.90 -8.62
CA LEU A 147 -11.82 0.93 -8.92
C LEU A 147 -11.09 -0.31 -8.36
N THR A 148 -11.42 -0.71 -7.12
CA THR A 148 -10.87 -1.92 -6.50
C THR A 148 -11.29 -3.18 -7.25
N ILE A 149 -12.55 -3.27 -7.67
CA ILE A 149 -13.06 -4.40 -8.47
C ILE A 149 -12.36 -4.46 -9.84
N GLN A 150 -12.13 -3.32 -10.47
CA GLN A 150 -11.38 -3.24 -11.73
C GLN A 150 -9.96 -3.80 -11.60
N CYS A 151 -9.28 -3.59 -10.47
CA CYS A 151 -7.97 -4.16 -10.20
C CYS A 151 -7.95 -5.71 -10.15
N LEU A 152 -9.11 -6.37 -9.98
CA LEU A 152 -9.23 -7.84 -10.14
C LEU A 152 -9.26 -8.28 -11.61
N SER A 153 -9.62 -7.39 -12.53
CA SER A 153 -9.89 -7.72 -13.94
C SER A 153 -8.74 -7.36 -14.89
N SER A 154 -7.63 -6.80 -14.38
CA SER A 154 -6.52 -6.33 -15.23
C SER A 154 -5.89 -7.49 -16.03
N PRO A 155 -6.01 -7.48 -17.38
CA PRO A 155 -5.60 -8.61 -18.23
C PRO A 155 -4.09 -8.85 -18.32
N VAL A 156 -3.25 -8.05 -17.66
CA VAL A 156 -1.77 -8.08 -17.78
C VAL A 156 -1.09 -9.10 -16.84
N ARG A 157 -1.80 -9.72 -15.89
CA ARG A 157 -1.15 -10.49 -14.80
C ARG A 157 -1.49 -11.98 -14.73
N ASN A 158 -1.97 -12.58 -15.82
CA ASN A 158 -1.99 -14.04 -15.98
C ASN A 158 -0.60 -14.65 -16.28
N THR A 159 0.46 -13.83 -16.30
CA THR A 159 1.84 -14.27 -16.55
C THR A 159 2.64 -14.31 -15.24
N VAL A 160 2.59 -15.46 -14.60
CA VAL A 160 3.42 -15.90 -13.47
C VAL A 160 4.85 -15.34 -13.55
N ARG A 161 5.22 -14.41 -12.65
CA ARG A 161 6.60 -14.30 -12.18
C ARG A 161 6.62 -14.37 -10.67
N GLY A 162 6.56 -15.61 -10.17
CA GLY A 162 6.97 -15.91 -8.81
C GLY A 162 8.37 -15.38 -8.53
N LYS A 163 8.46 -14.37 -7.66
CA LYS A 163 9.67 -14.08 -6.88
C LYS A 163 9.28 -13.78 -5.43
N ALA A 164 9.54 -14.81 -4.64
CA ALA A 164 9.49 -14.91 -3.19
C ALA A 164 9.77 -13.62 -2.41
N CYS A 165 8.77 -13.22 -1.61
CA CYS A 165 8.97 -12.93 -0.18
C CYS A 165 8.32 -14.02 0.69
N ASP A 166 8.31 -15.27 0.20
CA ASP A 166 7.69 -16.47 0.79
C ASP A 166 8.30 -16.97 2.11
N SER A 167 9.23 -16.26 2.74
CA SER A 167 9.90 -16.80 3.94
C SER A 167 9.20 -16.53 5.27
N LEU A 168 8.05 -15.82 5.32
CA LEU A 168 7.40 -15.48 6.60
C LEU A 168 5.87 -15.71 6.69
N LEU A 169 5.19 -16.22 5.64
CA LEU A 169 3.73 -16.43 5.67
C LEU A 169 3.27 -17.88 5.44
N LEU A 170 4.19 -18.82 5.30
CA LEU A 170 3.86 -20.24 5.28
C LEU A 170 3.81 -20.75 6.72
N HIS A 171 2.62 -20.89 7.30
CA HIS A 171 2.19 -22.13 7.99
C HIS A 171 0.86 -22.03 8.76
N HIS A 172 0.23 -20.85 8.91
CA HIS A 172 -1.10 -20.75 9.53
C HIS A 172 -1.93 -19.61 8.95
N PRO A 173 -3.24 -19.79 8.70
CA PRO A 173 -4.13 -18.65 8.40
C PRO A 173 -4.21 -17.78 9.66
N PRO A 174 -3.73 -16.52 9.64
CA PRO A 174 -3.99 -15.61 10.75
C PRO A 174 -5.50 -15.35 10.85
N PRO A 175 -6.05 -15.15 12.07
CA PRO A 175 -7.49 -14.90 12.29
C PRO A 175 -8.00 -13.60 11.62
N HIS A 176 -7.12 -12.80 11.03
CA HIS A 176 -7.42 -11.67 10.17
C HIS A 176 -6.47 -11.70 8.97
N PRO A 177 -6.90 -11.33 7.75
CA PRO A 177 -5.99 -11.10 6.63
C PRO A 177 -5.10 -9.91 6.95
N CYS A 178 -4.04 -10.14 7.72
CA CYS A 178 -2.97 -9.20 7.96
C CYS A 178 -2.11 -9.14 6.69
N PHE A 179 -2.65 -8.57 5.61
CA PHE A 179 -1.85 -8.21 4.43
C PHE A 179 -1.08 -6.94 4.73
N ILE A 180 -0.05 -7.25 5.48
CA ILE A 180 0.96 -6.48 6.14
C ILE A 180 1.94 -5.65 5.30
N THR A 181 1.71 -5.48 4.01
CA THR A 181 2.86 -5.56 3.09
C THR A 181 3.65 -4.25 3.04
N CYS A 182 4.97 -4.37 3.24
CA CYS A 182 5.91 -3.36 2.79
C CYS A 182 5.99 -3.44 1.26
N LEU A 183 5.61 -2.38 0.56
CA LEU A 183 5.63 -2.25 -0.90
C LEU A 183 7.08 -2.08 -1.43
N ALA A 184 7.97 -3.02 -1.11
CA ALA A 184 9.39 -2.91 -1.41
C ALA A 184 9.71 -3.18 -2.90
N HIS A 185 8.88 -3.97 -3.60
CA HIS A 185 9.11 -4.33 -5.00
C HIS A 185 7.77 -4.45 -5.77
N PRO A 186 7.57 -3.68 -6.86
CA PRO A 186 6.40 -3.86 -7.73
C PRO A 186 6.57 -5.14 -8.58
N GLY A 187 5.49 -5.89 -8.76
CA GLY A 187 5.50 -6.99 -9.75
C GLY A 187 4.72 -8.25 -9.43
N ASP A 188 3.55 -8.17 -8.78
CA ASP A 188 2.39 -9.07 -9.02
C ASP A 188 1.29 -8.93 -7.93
N ASP A 189 1.41 -8.01 -6.96
CA ASP A 189 0.53 -7.97 -5.78
C ASP A 189 -0.83 -7.26 -5.97
N MET A 190 -1.10 -6.66 -7.14
CA MET A 190 -2.35 -5.92 -7.37
C MET A 190 -3.61 -6.71 -7.05
N VAL A 191 -3.65 -8.00 -7.38
CA VAL A 191 -4.79 -8.88 -7.06
C VAL A 191 -4.89 -9.13 -5.56
N ASN A 192 -3.77 -9.32 -4.85
CA ASN A 192 -3.75 -9.44 -3.39
C ASN A 192 -4.30 -8.16 -2.74
N TYR A 193 -3.86 -6.98 -3.20
CA TYR A 193 -4.33 -5.70 -2.69
C TYR A 193 -5.81 -5.48 -2.96
N ALA A 194 -6.29 -5.84 -4.15
CA ALA A 194 -7.70 -5.73 -4.49
C ALA A 194 -8.56 -6.67 -3.62
N LEU A 195 -8.21 -7.96 -3.53
CA LEU A 195 -8.92 -8.92 -2.69
C LEU A 195 -8.90 -8.53 -1.20
N GLY A 196 -7.75 -8.07 -0.71
CA GLY A 196 -7.57 -7.61 0.67
C GLY A 196 -8.39 -6.35 0.95
N SER A 197 -8.44 -5.41 0.00
CA SER A 197 -9.27 -4.22 0.11
C SER A 197 -10.75 -4.58 0.17
N LEU A 198 -11.24 -5.43 -0.74
CA LEU A 198 -12.64 -5.88 -0.74
C LEU A 198 -13.02 -6.62 0.55
N TYR A 199 -12.10 -7.37 1.15
CA TYR A 199 -12.34 -8.05 2.42
C TYR A 199 -12.73 -7.10 3.56
N TYR A 200 -12.14 -5.90 3.60
CA TYR A 200 -12.47 -4.88 4.61
C TYR A 200 -13.53 -3.89 4.16
N LEU A 201 -13.58 -3.56 2.86
CA LEU A 201 -14.59 -2.66 2.30
C LEU A 201 -15.98 -3.29 2.28
N CYS A 202 -16.09 -4.62 2.17
CA CYS A 202 -17.38 -5.32 2.20
C CYS A 202 -18.00 -5.28 3.60
N ASN A 203 -19.11 -4.57 3.73
CA ASN A 203 -19.89 -4.41 4.96
C ASN A 203 -21.38 -4.25 4.61
N SER A 204 -22.22 -4.02 5.62
CA SER A 204 -23.68 -3.90 5.43
C SER A 204 -24.12 -2.82 4.45
N LEU A 205 -23.32 -1.76 4.27
CA LEU A 205 -23.61 -0.63 3.37
C LEU A 205 -23.13 -0.86 1.94
N THR A 206 -22.08 -1.67 1.75
CA THR A 206 -21.37 -1.84 0.48
C THR A 206 -21.56 -3.22 -0.15
N LYS A 207 -22.12 -4.18 0.60
CA LYS A 207 -22.31 -5.58 0.17
C LYS A 207 -23.11 -5.73 -1.12
N GLU A 208 -24.11 -4.87 -1.37
CA GLU A 208 -24.93 -4.97 -2.59
C GLU A 208 -24.12 -4.66 -3.85
N GLU A 209 -23.10 -3.80 -3.72
CA GLU A 209 -22.19 -3.47 -4.81
C GLU A 209 -21.08 -4.51 -4.96
N ILE A 210 -20.49 -4.96 -3.84
CA ILE A 210 -19.33 -5.85 -3.85
C ILE A 210 -19.72 -7.32 -4.12
N LEU A 211 -20.90 -7.77 -3.65
CA LEU A 211 -21.33 -9.17 -3.79
C LEU A 211 -22.17 -9.42 -5.05
N LYS A 212 -22.03 -8.58 -6.07
CA LYS A 212 -22.65 -8.84 -7.38
C LYS A 212 -22.15 -10.17 -7.97
N PRO A 213 -23.01 -10.94 -8.67
CA PRO A 213 -22.66 -12.26 -9.18
C PRO A 213 -21.34 -12.29 -9.98
N GLU A 214 -21.11 -11.29 -10.84
CA GLU A 214 -19.91 -11.17 -11.66
C GLU A 214 -18.63 -10.99 -10.83
N VAL A 215 -18.68 -10.25 -9.73
CA VAL A 215 -17.53 -10.05 -8.83
C VAL A 215 -17.24 -11.34 -8.06
N ILE A 216 -18.28 -11.98 -7.53
CA ILE A 216 -18.17 -13.26 -6.82
C ILE A 216 -17.61 -14.36 -7.73
N GLU A 217 -17.99 -14.37 -9.00
CA GLU A 217 -17.44 -15.33 -9.97
C GLU A 217 -15.94 -15.15 -10.15
N VAL A 218 -15.46 -13.91 -10.29
CA VAL A 218 -14.02 -13.60 -10.39
C VAL A 218 -13.28 -14.05 -9.12
N ILE A 219 -13.81 -13.74 -7.93
CA ILE A 219 -13.19 -14.15 -6.65
C ILE A 219 -13.15 -15.68 -6.53
N LYS A 220 -14.19 -16.40 -6.94
CA LYS A 220 -14.19 -17.88 -6.97
C LYS A 220 -13.11 -18.45 -7.89
N ARG A 221 -12.85 -17.82 -9.04
CA ARG A 221 -11.75 -18.24 -9.92
C ARG A 221 -10.40 -18.08 -9.23
N TYR A 222 -10.16 -16.98 -8.53
CA TYR A 222 -8.94 -16.80 -7.73
C TYR A 222 -8.83 -17.81 -6.58
N ALA A 223 -9.95 -18.10 -5.89
CA ALA A 223 -9.99 -19.13 -4.85
C ALA A 223 -9.58 -20.51 -5.37
N ALA A 224 -9.92 -20.85 -6.63
CA ALA A 224 -9.55 -22.10 -7.27
C ALA A 224 -8.12 -22.12 -7.86
N ALA A 225 -7.43 -20.97 -7.93
CA ALA A 225 -6.13 -20.82 -8.59
C ALA A 225 -4.92 -21.14 -7.68
N GLU A 226 -5.03 -22.15 -6.81
CA GLU A 226 -4.00 -22.54 -5.83
C GLU A 226 -2.62 -22.82 -6.46
N THR A 227 -2.62 -23.41 -7.65
CA THR A 227 -1.40 -23.78 -8.38
C THR A 227 -0.70 -22.59 -9.04
N VAL A 228 -1.39 -21.46 -9.17
CA VAL A 228 -0.87 -20.22 -9.77
C VAL A 228 -0.30 -19.30 -8.70
N ASN A 229 -1.06 -19.08 -7.62
CA ASN A 229 -0.59 -18.31 -6.47
C ASN A 229 -1.43 -18.65 -5.22
N VAL A 230 -0.78 -19.29 -4.26
CA VAL A 230 -1.40 -19.72 -2.99
C VAL A 230 -1.95 -18.52 -2.20
N SER A 231 -1.29 -17.36 -2.28
CA SER A 231 -1.71 -16.13 -1.60
C SER A 231 -3.07 -15.64 -2.11
N PHE A 232 -3.23 -15.50 -3.43
CA PHE A 232 -4.51 -15.08 -4.03
C PHE A 232 -5.64 -16.05 -3.66
N SER A 233 -5.37 -17.35 -3.74
CA SER A 233 -6.36 -18.39 -3.41
C SER A 233 -6.81 -18.31 -1.95
N ASN A 234 -5.87 -18.19 -1.01
CA ASN A 234 -6.20 -18.11 0.42
C ASN A 234 -7.01 -16.87 0.75
N LEU A 235 -6.66 -15.71 0.17
CA LEU A 235 -7.35 -14.47 0.43
C LEU A 235 -8.75 -14.44 -0.19
N ALA A 236 -8.90 -14.97 -1.41
CA ALA A 236 -10.19 -15.14 -2.04
C ALA A 236 -11.10 -16.10 -1.24
N LYS A 237 -10.56 -17.20 -0.72
CA LYS A 237 -11.31 -18.10 0.19
C LYS A 237 -11.74 -17.38 1.46
N ALA A 238 -10.83 -16.67 2.12
CA ALA A 238 -11.15 -15.91 3.33
C ALA A 238 -12.24 -14.85 3.09
N PHE A 239 -12.22 -14.19 1.92
CA PHE A 239 -13.30 -13.30 1.51
C PHE A 239 -14.64 -14.02 1.39
N LEU A 240 -14.67 -15.15 0.65
CA LEU A 240 -15.89 -15.91 0.42
C LEU A 240 -16.44 -16.49 1.72
N ASP A 241 -15.58 -17.02 2.58
CA ASP A 241 -15.97 -17.57 3.88
C ASP A 241 -16.67 -16.48 4.71
N LYS A 242 -16.04 -15.32 4.88
CA LYS A 242 -16.59 -14.22 5.69
C LYS A 242 -17.87 -13.61 5.13
N HIS A 243 -17.90 -13.33 3.82
CA HIS A 243 -18.94 -12.47 3.25
C HIS A 243 -20.03 -13.22 2.50
N VAL A 244 -19.79 -14.47 2.10
CA VAL A 244 -20.72 -15.27 1.31
C VAL A 244 -21.22 -16.50 2.06
N TYR A 245 -20.36 -17.18 2.81
CA TYR A 245 -20.70 -18.46 3.44
C TYR A 245 -21.04 -18.38 4.93
N GLU A 246 -20.47 -17.43 5.68
CA GLU A 246 -20.75 -17.23 7.12
C GLU A 246 -22.21 -16.79 7.43
N ASN A 247 -23.03 -16.52 6.41
CA ASN A 247 -24.46 -16.17 6.55
C ASN A 247 -25.42 -17.25 5.99
N LYS A 248 -25.00 -18.52 5.94
CA LYS A 248 -25.88 -19.66 5.65
C LYS A 248 -26.18 -20.51 6.87
#